data_AF-A0A2P6G437-F1
#
_entry.id   AF-A0A2P6G437-F1
#
_cell.length_a   1.000
_cell.length_b   1.000
_cell.length_c   1.000
_cell.angle_alpha   90.00
_cell.angle_beta   90.00
_cell.angle_gamma   90.00
#
_symmetry.space_group_name_H-M   'P 1'
#
loop_
_entity.id
_entity.type
_entity.pdbx_description
1 polymer ?
#
loop_
_entity_poly.entity_id
_entity_poly.type
_entity_poly.pdbx_seq_one_letter_code
_entity_poly.pdbx_strand_id
1 'polypeptide(L)' 'MPASSDRPRDRLGRPVPAGDDRVFPSVPERDFVSSEDAWSEGMDYLGRDLPFHVHEVFEQRWRCAPESERSTWQALAQW' A
#
# COMPACT_ATOMS: atom_id res chain seq x y z
N MET A 1 5.85 11.43 -18.03
CA MET A 1 4.99 11.43 -16.83
C MET A 1 4.32 10.07 -16.79
N PRO A 2 4.71 9.10 -15.93
CA PRO A 2 3.78 8.01 -15.70
C PRO A 2 2.61 8.61 -14.92
N ALA A 3 1.44 8.65 -15.54
CA ALA A 3 0.20 8.91 -14.83
C ALA A 3 -0.03 7.71 -13.91
N SER A 4 0.17 7.87 -12.60
CA SER A 4 -0.36 6.90 -11.63
C SER A 4 -1.86 6.83 -11.89
N SER A 5 -2.29 5.71 -12.47
CA SER A 5 -3.70 5.40 -12.68
C SER A 5 -4.33 5.08 -11.33
N ASP A 6 -4.35 6.06 -10.41
CA ASP A 6 -5.04 5.91 -9.14
C ASP A 6 -6.52 6.16 -9.39
N ARG A 7 -7.15 5.13 -9.96
CA ARG A 7 -8.61 5.09 -10.00
C ARG A 7 -9.07 5.11 -8.55
N PRO A 8 -10.05 5.96 -8.20
CA PRO A 8 -10.59 5.99 -6.85
C PRO A 8 -11.00 4.58 -6.43
N ARG A 9 -10.66 4.20 -5.20
CA ARG A 9 -11.00 2.89 -4.63
C ARG A 9 -11.82 3.08 -3.38
N ASP A 10 -12.58 2.04 -3.04
CA ASP A 10 -13.20 1.96 -1.73
C ASP A 10 -12.25 1.40 -0.67
N ARG A 11 -12.75 1.28 0.57
CA ARG A 11 -12.05 0.72 1.73
C ARG A 11 -11.33 -0.61 1.45
N LEU A 12 -11.87 -1.42 0.54
CA LEU A 12 -11.36 -2.77 0.23
C LEU A 12 -10.47 -2.79 -1.03
N GLY A 13 -10.12 -1.63 -1.58
CA GLY A 13 -9.32 -1.53 -2.79
C GLY A 13 -10.10 -1.76 -4.08
N ARG A 14 -11.44 -1.86 -4.03
CA ARG A 14 -12.26 -2.07 -5.22
C ARG A 14 -12.40 -0.75 -5.98
N PRO A 15 -12.22 -0.73 -7.31
CA PRO A 15 -12.40 0.49 -8.10
C PRO A 15 -13.82 1.04 -7.97
N VAL A 16 -13.95 2.35 -7.79
CA VAL A 16 -15.23 3.07 -7.74
C VAL A 16 -15.23 4.26 -8.71
N PRO A 17 -16.41 4.77 -9.12
CA PRO A 17 -16.50 6.01 -9.88
C PRO A 17 -15.91 7.19 -9.12
N ALA A 18 -15.36 8.17 -9.86
CA ALA A 18 -14.93 9.42 -9.26
C ALA A 18 -16.11 10.19 -8.66
N GLY A 19 -15.95 10.72 -7.44
CA GLY A 19 -17.00 11.44 -6.72
C GLY A 19 -18.02 10.55 -6.00
N ASP A 20 -17.79 9.25 -5.93
CA ASP A 20 -18.60 8.32 -5.12
C ASP A 20 -18.26 8.47 -3.63
N ASP A 21 -19.27 8.44 -2.75
CA ASP A 21 -19.07 8.56 -1.30
C ASP A 21 -18.29 7.38 -0.69
N ARG A 22 -18.16 6.27 -1.41
CA ARG A 22 -17.38 5.09 -0.99
C ARG A 22 -15.89 5.29 -1.19
N VAL A 23 -15.45 6.35 -1.86
CA VAL A 23 -14.02 6.64 -2.06
C VAL A 23 -13.32 6.70 -0.71
N PHE A 24 -12.27 5.91 -0.56
CA PHE A 24 -11.47 5.83 0.64
C PHE A 24 -10.04 6.28 0.33
N PRO A 25 -9.36 7.02 1.22
CA PRO A 25 -7.99 7.48 0.97
C PRO A 25 -7.01 6.31 0.77
N SER A 26 -6.23 6.33 -0.30
CA SER A 26 -5.11 5.39 -0.54
C SER A 26 -3.92 5.70 0.38
N VAL A 27 -2.97 4.76 0.49
CA VAL A 27 -1.70 5.02 1.18
C VAL A 27 -0.92 6.11 0.41
N PRO A 28 -0.38 7.15 1.07
CA PRO A 28 0.44 8.15 0.39
C PRO A 28 1.64 7.52 -0.32
N GLU A 29 1.90 7.91 -1.57
CA GLU A 29 3.10 7.47 -2.29
C GLU A 29 4.35 8.13 -1.69
N ARG A 30 5.38 7.32 -1.41
CA ARG A 30 6.66 7.72 -0.84
C ARG A 30 7.81 7.11 -1.65
N ASP A 31 8.88 7.89 -1.85
CA ASP A 31 10.11 7.39 -2.50
C ASP A 31 10.89 6.40 -1.63
N PHE A 32 10.74 6.52 -0.31
CA PHE A 32 11.40 5.68 0.69
C PHE A 32 10.52 5.49 1.92
N VAL A 33 10.52 4.28 2.46
CA VAL A 33 9.95 3.93 3.76
C VAL A 33 10.89 2.93 4.43
N SER A 34 11.17 3.13 5.72
CA SER A 34 12.04 2.22 6.47
C SER A 34 11.33 0.89 6.73
N SER A 35 12.09 -0.17 7.04
CA SER A 35 11.49 -1.47 7.41
C SER A 35 10.61 -1.37 8.66
N GLU A 36 11.01 -0.57 9.65
CA GLU A 36 10.27 -0.36 10.89
C GLU A 36 8.95 0.39 10.64
N ASP A 37 9.00 1.48 9.87
CA ASP A 37 7.81 2.27 9.53
C ASP A 37 6.83 1.44 8.69
N ALA A 38 7.34 0.74 7.67
CA ALA A 38 6.51 -0.09 6.80
C ALA A 38 5.80 -1.18 7.61
N TRP A 39 6.52 -1.84 8.52
CA TRP A 39 5.95 -2.86 9.38
C TRP A 39 4.90 -2.27 10.33
N SER A 40 5.22 -1.19 11.04
CA SER A 40 4.30 -0.55 11.98
C SER A 40 3.02 -0.07 11.30
N GLU A 41 3.15 0.59 10.15
CA GLU A 41 2.01 1.13 9.39
C GLU A 41 1.18 0.00 8.76
N GLY A 42 1.83 -1.03 8.19
CA GLY A 42 1.16 -2.22 7.68
C GLY A 42 0.36 -2.96 8.76
N MET A 43 0.91 -3.08 9.97
CA MET A 43 0.19 -3.71 11.09
C MET A 43 -0.97 -2.84 11.61
N ASP A 44 -0.85 -1.50 11.61
CA ASP A 44 -1.98 -0.61 11.92
C ASP A 44 -3.13 -0.79 10.93
N TYR A 45 -2.82 -0.79 9.64
CA TYR A 45 -3.82 -1.03 8.59
C TYR A 45 -4.46 -2.40 8.70
N LEU A 46 -3.67 -3.44 9.00
CA LEU A 46 -4.20 -4.78 9.22
C LEU A 46 -5.17 -4.82 10.42
N GLY A 47 -4.81 -4.16 11.53
CA GLY A 47 -5.68 -4.03 12.70
C GLY A 47 -6.99 -3.28 12.43
N ARG A 48 -7.04 -2.49 11.35
CA ARG A 48 -8.21 -1.73 10.90
C ARG A 48 -9.00 -2.43 9.78
N ASP A 49 -8.68 -3.69 9.47
CA ASP A 49 -9.30 -4.46 8.38
C ASP A 49 -9.12 -3.79 7.00
N LEU A 50 -7.92 -3.25 6.75
CA LEU A 50 -7.54 -2.55 5.51
C LEU A 50 -6.44 -3.31 4.75
N PRO A 51 -6.71 -4.54 4.26
CA PRO A 51 -5.68 -5.38 3.63
C PRO A 51 -5.07 -4.77 2.36
N PHE A 52 -5.83 -3.96 1.62
CA PHE A 52 -5.29 -3.28 0.44
C PHE A 52 -4.24 -2.22 0.81
N HIS A 53 -4.44 -1.50 1.92
CA HIS A 53 -3.45 -0.55 2.43
C HIS A 53 -2.19 -1.25 2.94
N VAL A 54 -2.33 -2.44 3.53
CA VAL A 54 -1.17 -3.29 3.90
C VAL A 54 -0.34 -3.61 2.66
N HIS A 55 -1.00 -4.06 1.59
CA HIS A 55 -0.37 -4.30 0.30
C HIS A 55 0.37 -3.05 -0.22
N GLU A 56 -0.28 -1.88 -0.22
CA GLU A 56 0.32 -0.64 -0.73
C GLU A 56 1.57 -0.22 0.07
N VAL A 57 1.55 -0.28 1.40
CA VAL A 57 2.72 0.06 2.24
C VAL A 57 3.87 -0.92 1.98
N PHE A 58 3.59 -2.22 1.93
CA PHE A 58 4.61 -3.24 1.72
C PHE A 58 5.17 -3.22 0.30
N GLU A 59 4.36 -2.86 -0.71
CA GLU A 59 4.85 -2.65 -2.06
C GLU A 59 5.80 -1.46 -2.13
N GLN A 60 5.48 -0.34 -1.47
CA GLN A 60 6.40 0.81 -1.39
C GLN A 60 7.73 0.42 -0.73
N ARG A 61 7.67 -0.33 0.37
CA ARG A 61 8.87 -0.87 1.04
C ARG A 61 9.66 -1.81 0.13
N TRP A 62 8.98 -2.68 -0.62
CA TRP A 62 9.58 -3.60 -1.58
C TRP A 62 10.36 -2.86 -2.67
N ARG A 63 9.80 -1.77 -3.23
CA ARG A 63 10.45 -0.95 -4.27
C ARG A 63 11.77 -0.34 -3.80
N CYS A 64 11.88 0.07 -2.54
CA CYS A 64 13.09 0.67 -1.97
C CYS A 64 13.93 -0.30 -1.10
N ALA A 65 13.64 -1.61 -1.12
CA ALA A 65 14.34 -2.60 -0.30
C ALA A 65 15.75 -2.93 -0.80
N PRO A 66 16.71 -3.13 0.13
CA PRO A 66 17.98 -3.74 -0.22
C PRO A 66 17.74 -5.17 -0.71
N GLU A 67 18.65 -5.68 -1.53
CA GLU A 67 18.46 -6.94 -2.23
C GLU A 67 18.26 -8.14 -1.29
N SER A 68 18.90 -8.12 -0.12
CA SER A 68 18.76 -9.14 0.93
C SER A 68 17.35 -9.26 1.52
N GLU A 69 16.55 -8.19 1.48
CA GLU A 69 15.19 -8.14 2.05
C GLU A 69 14.10 -8.11 0.98
N ARG A 70 14.46 -7.87 -0.28
CA ARG A 70 13.52 -7.58 -1.36
C ARG A 70 12.51 -8.71 -1.58
N SER A 71 12.94 -9.96 -1.53
CA SER A 71 12.06 -11.13 -1.69
C SER A 71 11.06 -11.27 -0.53
N THR A 72 11.48 -10.97 0.70
CA THR A 72 10.60 -10.97 1.88
C THR A 72 9.52 -9.91 1.74
N TRP A 73 9.89 -8.68 1.37
CA TRP A 73 8.92 -7.59 1.18
C TRP A 73 7.98 -7.85 0.01
N GLN A 74 8.46 -8.47 -1.07
CA GLN A 74 7.61 -8.90 -2.17
C GLN A 74 6.56 -9.91 -1.72
N ALA A 75 6.96 -10.91 -0.93
CA ALA A 75 6.04 -11.92 -0.42
C ALA A 75 5.00 -11.30 0.52
N LEU A 76 5.42 -10.39 1.41
CA LEU A 76 4.52 -9.65 2.30
C LEU A 76 3.53 -8.78 1.53
N ALA A 77 3.96 -8.11 0.47
CA ALA A 77 3.08 -7.30 -0.35
C ALA A 77 2.03 -8.13 -1.10
N GLN A 78 2.28 -9.40 -1.38
CA GLN A 78 1.38 -10.24 -2.19
C GLN A 78 0.48 -11.17 -1.38
N TRP A 79 0.66 -11.21 -0.06
CA TRP A 79 -0.15 -12.02 0.86
C TRP A 79 -1.51 -11.38 1.11
#